data_AF-A0A2V8LYZ5-F1
#
_entry.id   AF-A0A2V8LYZ5-F1
#
_cell.length_a   1.000
_cell.length_b   1.000
_cell.length_c   1.000
_cell.angle_alpha   90.00
_cell.angle_beta   90.00
_cell.angle_gamma   90.00
#
_symmetry.space_group_name_H-M   'P 1'
#
loop_
_entity.id
_entity.type
_entity.pdbx_description
1 polymer ?
#
loop_
_entity_poly.entity_id
_entity_poly.type
_entity_poly.pdbx_seq_one_letter_code
_entity_poly.pdbx_strand_id
1 'polypeptide(L)'
;MKYTENDQVMEIGDGFWKTAEGRGNYTHIFADPEFGQVAFMGTMQEAGAPLLMSLRLRVELGRITEIESIYFRPGGGGPNNIAEMDKPYKPEDFWFKSIPAAQRMSRQELIAVADGYFTGLQKNDGKGINGTG
;
A
#
# COMPACT_ATOMS: atom_id res chain seq x y z
N MET A 1 -21.24 -0.01 4.31
CA MET A 1 -19.99 0.26 3.57
C MET A 1 -19.26 1.36 4.32
N LYS A 2 -18.02 1.12 4.74
CA LYS A 2 -17.22 2.11 5.49
C LYS A 2 -16.12 2.64 4.58
N TYR A 3 -15.90 3.96 4.61
CA TYR A 3 -14.81 4.61 3.88
C TYR A 3 -14.01 5.52 4.79
N THR A 4 -12.68 5.44 4.70
CA THR A 4 -11.76 6.34 5.40
C THR A 4 -10.69 6.92 4.49
N GLU A 5 -10.36 8.20 4.69
CA GLU A 5 -9.22 8.90 4.10
C GLU A 5 -8.29 9.41 5.21
N ASN A 6 -7.02 9.00 5.22
CA ASN A 6 -6.04 9.45 6.24
C ASN A 6 -6.64 9.40 7.67
N ASP A 7 -7.19 8.24 8.03
CA ASP A 7 -7.85 7.95 9.31
C ASP A 7 -9.17 8.70 9.60
N GLN A 8 -9.69 9.51 8.67
CA GLN A 8 -10.98 10.19 8.80
C GLN A 8 -12.09 9.41 8.10
N VAL A 9 -13.23 9.23 8.76
CA VAL A 9 -14.42 8.62 8.13
C VAL A 9 -15.03 9.62 7.16
N MET A 10 -15.30 9.16 5.94
CA MET A 10 -15.79 9.98 4.83
C MET A 10 -17.04 9.37 4.21
N GLU A 11 -17.85 10.23 3.58
CA GLU A 11 -18.91 9.78 2.67
C GLU A 11 -18.32 9.27 1.35
N ILE A 12 -19.00 8.31 0.75
CA ILE A 12 -18.53 7.69 -0.50
C ILE A 12 -18.58 8.70 -1.63
N GLY A 13 -17.47 8.81 -2.36
CA GLY A 13 -17.31 9.80 -3.44
C GLY A 13 -16.96 11.20 -2.96
N ASP A 14 -16.77 11.40 -1.65
CA ASP A 14 -16.21 12.63 -1.11
C ASP A 14 -14.66 12.59 -1.05
N GLY A 15 -14.05 13.66 -0.54
CA GLY A 15 -12.62 13.76 -0.30
C GLY A 15 -11.81 13.72 -1.60
N PHE A 16 -10.78 12.89 -1.63
CA PHE A 16 -9.88 12.71 -2.77
C PHE A 16 -10.62 12.40 -4.07
N TRP A 17 -11.75 11.68 -4.01
CA TRP A 17 -12.48 11.30 -5.23
C TRP A 17 -13.07 12.49 -5.99
N LYS A 18 -13.23 13.66 -5.36
CA LYS A 18 -13.67 14.89 -6.02
C LYS A 18 -12.56 15.65 -6.73
N THR A 19 -11.31 15.36 -6.39
CA THR A 19 -10.12 16.06 -6.87
C THR A 19 -9.22 15.17 -7.72
N ALA A 20 -9.46 13.85 -7.72
CA ALA A 20 -8.74 12.90 -8.54
C ALA A 20 -8.85 13.21 -10.03
N GLU A 21 -7.71 13.41 -10.68
CA GLU A 21 -7.62 13.65 -12.13
C GLU A 21 -7.36 12.34 -12.90
N GLY A 22 -6.81 11.33 -12.24
CA GLY A 22 -6.56 10.02 -12.83
C GLY A 22 -5.55 9.19 -12.05
N ARG A 23 -5.28 7.99 -12.55
CA ARG A 23 -4.21 7.12 -12.04
C ARG A 23 -2.87 7.53 -12.66
N GLY A 24 -1.80 7.45 -11.86
CA GLY A 24 -0.43 7.57 -12.34
C GLY A 24 0.11 6.28 -12.96
N ASN A 25 1.42 6.24 -13.18
CA ASN A 25 2.11 5.15 -13.88
C ASN A 25 2.63 4.04 -12.96
N TYR A 26 2.76 4.28 -11.66
CA TYR A 26 3.25 3.29 -10.70
C TYR A 26 2.08 2.54 -10.05
N THR A 27 2.15 1.20 -10.03
CA THR A 27 1.09 0.35 -9.47
C THR A 27 1.64 -0.98 -8.97
N HIS A 28 1.27 -1.32 -7.74
CA HIS A 28 1.37 -2.67 -7.17
C HIS A 28 0.03 -3.06 -6.56
N ILE A 29 -0.36 -4.33 -6.74
CA ILE A 29 -1.61 -4.89 -6.22
C ILE A 29 -1.26 -6.16 -5.45
N PHE A 30 -1.78 -6.25 -4.23
CA PHE A 30 -1.59 -7.40 -3.34
C PHE A 30 -2.96 -7.94 -2.95
N ALA A 31 -3.21 -9.22 -3.23
CA ALA A 31 -4.47 -9.88 -2.90
C ALA A 31 -4.27 -10.82 -1.70
N ASP A 32 -5.16 -10.71 -0.71
CA ASP A 32 -5.28 -11.64 0.42
C ASP A 32 -6.67 -12.31 0.37
N PRO A 33 -6.83 -13.39 -0.41
CA PRO A 33 -8.12 -14.06 -0.56
C PRO A 33 -8.63 -14.71 0.73
N GLU A 34 -7.74 -15.04 1.68
CA GLU A 34 -8.11 -15.66 2.95
C GLU A 34 -8.90 -14.70 3.84
N PHE A 35 -8.53 -13.42 3.85
CA PHE A 35 -9.25 -12.37 4.58
C PHE A 35 -10.18 -11.54 3.70
N GLY A 36 -10.29 -11.87 2.41
CA GLY A 36 -11.10 -11.14 1.44
C GLY A 36 -10.62 -9.70 1.30
N GLN A 37 -9.31 -9.46 1.20
CA GLN A 37 -8.77 -8.11 1.08
C GLN A 37 -7.93 -7.94 -0.19
N VAL A 38 -7.87 -6.72 -0.69
CA VAL A 38 -6.92 -6.32 -1.72
C VAL A 38 -6.32 -4.97 -1.36
N ALA A 39 -5.01 -4.86 -1.50
CA ALA A 39 -4.29 -3.61 -1.36
C ALA A 39 -3.78 -3.14 -2.72
N PHE A 40 -3.86 -1.84 -2.97
CA PHE A 40 -3.21 -1.13 -4.06
C PHE A 40 -2.23 -0.13 -3.47
N MET A 41 -1.02 -0.10 -4.01
CA MET A 41 -0.03 0.92 -3.72
C MET A 41 0.44 1.50 -5.05
N GLY A 42 0.26 2.79 -5.24
CA GLY A 42 0.48 3.40 -6.54
C GLY A 42 0.53 4.91 -6.52
N THR A 43 0.62 5.49 -7.72
CA THR A 43 0.49 6.93 -7.92
C THR A 43 -0.88 7.31 -8.45
N MET A 44 -1.33 8.50 -8.07
CA MET A 44 -2.54 9.16 -8.58
C MET A 44 -2.20 10.59 -8.96
N GLN A 45 -3.03 11.22 -9.79
CA GLN A 45 -2.91 12.63 -10.19
C GLN A 45 -3.95 13.49 -9.49
N GLU A 46 -3.54 14.66 -9.01
CA GLU A 46 -4.40 15.67 -8.40
C GLU A 46 -3.78 17.06 -8.57
N ALA A 47 -4.58 18.04 -9.00
CA ALA A 47 -4.15 19.42 -9.21
C ALA A 47 -2.89 19.54 -10.10
N GLY A 48 -2.78 18.70 -11.14
CA GLY A 48 -1.65 18.66 -12.06
C GLY A 48 -0.35 18.10 -11.48
N ALA A 49 -0.38 17.44 -10.31
CA ALA A 49 0.79 16.83 -9.67
C ALA A 49 0.53 15.38 -9.24
N PRO A 50 1.55 14.51 -9.31
CA PRO A 50 1.42 13.15 -8.82
C PRO A 50 1.50 13.08 -7.29
N LEU A 51 0.68 12.22 -6.71
CA LEU A 51 0.72 11.84 -5.30
C LEU A 51 0.76 10.32 -5.13
N LEU A 52 1.14 9.88 -3.94
CA LEU A 52 1.15 8.48 -3.54
C LEU A 52 -0.19 8.10 -2.91
N MET A 53 -0.72 6.95 -3.28
CA MET A 53 -1.93 6.36 -2.69
C MET A 53 -1.63 4.94 -2.22
N SER A 54 -2.01 4.65 -0.98
CA SER A 54 -2.26 3.30 -0.50
C SER A 54 -3.76 3.12 -0.33
N LEU A 55 -4.31 2.04 -0.87
CA LEU A 55 -5.74 1.72 -0.82
C LEU A 55 -5.91 0.28 -0.37
N ARG A 56 -6.73 0.03 0.65
CA ARG A 56 -7.19 -1.29 1.03
C ARG A 56 -8.69 -1.39 0.80
N LEU A 57 -9.11 -2.48 0.17
CA LEU A 57 -10.52 -2.85 0.06
C LEU A 57 -10.75 -4.14 0.84
N ARG A 58 -11.87 -4.21 1.56
CA ARG A 58 -12.44 -5.46 2.07
C ARG A 58 -13.57 -5.90 1.17
N VAL A 59 -13.59 -7.18 0.80
CA VAL A 59 -14.58 -7.81 -0.05
C VAL A 59 -15.24 -8.95 0.70
N GLU A 60 -16.55 -8.87 0.86
CA GLU A 60 -17.38 -9.92 1.45
C GLU A 60 -18.53 -10.24 0.53
N LEU A 61 -18.78 -11.54 0.27
CA LEU A 61 -19.87 -12.00 -0.59
C LEU A 61 -19.89 -11.30 -1.96
N GLY A 62 -18.71 -11.04 -2.53
CA GLY A 62 -18.54 -10.39 -3.83
C GLY A 62 -18.80 -8.88 -3.83
N ARG A 63 -18.88 -8.23 -2.67
CA ARG A 63 -19.11 -6.79 -2.54
C ARG A 63 -18.01 -6.12 -1.73
N ILE A 64 -17.64 -4.90 -2.10
CA ILE A 64 -16.76 -4.07 -1.28
C ILE A 64 -17.54 -3.63 -0.03
N THR A 65 -17.03 -3.97 1.15
CA THR A 65 -17.64 -3.61 2.44
C THR A 65 -16.88 -2.52 3.17
N GLU A 66 -15.57 -2.41 2.93
CA GLU A 66 -14.69 -1.38 3.50
C GLU A 66 -13.73 -0.85 2.44
N ILE A 67 -13.43 0.44 2.56
CA ILE A 67 -12.45 1.17 1.76
C ILE A 67 -11.61 1.98 2.75
N GLU A 68 -10.30 1.86 2.66
CA GLU A 68 -9.37 2.64 3.45
C GLU A 68 -8.29 3.17 2.51
N SER A 69 -8.13 4.48 2.46
CA SER A 69 -7.15 5.13 1.61
C SER A 69 -6.26 6.08 2.40
N ILE A 70 -4.96 6.00 2.12
CA ILE A 70 -3.94 6.89 2.66
C ILE A 70 -3.28 7.61 1.49
N TYR A 71 -3.16 8.93 1.58
CA TYR A 71 -2.61 9.79 0.54
C TYR A 71 -1.39 10.55 1.05
N PHE A 72 -0.29 10.49 0.29
CA PHE A 72 0.91 11.26 0.55
C PHE A 72 1.20 12.18 -0.61
N ARG A 73 1.19 13.49 -0.34
CA ARG A 73 1.54 14.54 -1.30
C ARG A 73 3.01 14.97 -1.10
N PRO A 74 3.68 15.44 -2.18
CA PRO A 74 5.01 16.03 -2.05
C PRO A 74 5.04 17.14 -1.01
N GLY A 75 6.13 17.24 -0.23
CA GLY A 75 6.29 18.25 0.83
C GLY A 75 5.63 17.92 2.17
N GLY A 76 4.86 16.83 2.27
CA GLY A 76 4.21 16.39 3.52
C GLY A 76 5.08 15.59 4.50
N GLY A 77 6.41 15.62 4.34
CA GLY A 77 7.36 14.83 5.16
C GLY A 77 7.53 13.36 4.73
N GLY A 78 6.84 12.93 3.66
CA GLY A 78 6.98 11.61 3.05
C GLY A 78 8.03 11.56 1.92
N PRO A 79 7.99 10.53 1.05
CA PRO A 79 8.86 10.44 -0.11
C PRO A 79 8.72 11.69 -0.99
N ASN A 80 9.81 12.41 -1.22
CA ASN A 80 9.77 13.66 -2.00
C ASN A 80 9.91 13.44 -3.52
N ASN A 81 10.31 12.24 -3.96
CA ASN A 81 10.58 11.92 -5.36
C ASN A 81 9.38 11.24 -6.07
N ILE A 82 8.15 11.61 -5.70
CA ILE A 82 6.94 10.99 -6.27
C ILE A 82 6.87 11.19 -7.78
N ALA A 83 7.23 12.37 -8.28
CA ALA A 83 7.25 12.66 -9.72
C ALA A 83 8.24 11.78 -10.50
N GLU A 84 9.38 11.43 -9.89
CA GLU A 84 10.34 10.51 -10.51
C GLU A 84 9.79 9.08 -10.54
N MET A 85 9.13 8.66 -9.46
CA MET A 85 8.48 7.34 -9.39
C MET A 85 7.30 7.22 -10.36
N ASP A 86 6.62 8.33 -10.66
CA ASP A 86 5.50 8.39 -11.60
C ASP A 86 5.90 8.50 -13.08
N LYS A 87 7.20 8.61 -13.41
CA LYS A 87 7.64 8.47 -14.81
C LYS A 87 7.20 7.11 -15.37
N PRO A 88 7.05 6.96 -16.69
CA PRO A 88 6.74 5.67 -17.31
C PRO A 88 7.65 4.58 -16.75
N TYR A 89 7.04 3.67 -16.02
CA TYR A 89 7.75 2.69 -15.20
C TYR A 89 7.35 1.30 -15.63
N LYS A 90 8.35 0.44 -15.80
CA LYS A 90 8.15 -1.00 -15.89
C LYS A 90 8.56 -1.60 -14.54
N PRO A 91 7.63 -2.16 -13.76
CA PRO A 91 8.00 -2.88 -12.55
C PRO A 91 8.94 -4.04 -12.88
N GLU A 92 9.92 -4.26 -12.02
CA GLU A 92 10.88 -5.33 -12.19
C GLU A 92 10.16 -6.67 -12.23
N ASP A 93 10.55 -7.54 -13.17
CA ASP A 93 9.83 -8.79 -13.43
C ASP A 93 9.76 -9.70 -12.18
N PHE A 94 10.68 -9.53 -11.22
CA PHE A 94 10.66 -10.29 -9.97
C PHE A 94 9.40 -10.04 -9.12
N TRP A 95 8.83 -8.82 -9.16
CA TRP A 95 7.63 -8.46 -8.38
C TRP A 95 6.42 -9.31 -8.72
N PHE A 96 6.35 -9.84 -9.94
CA PHE A 96 5.23 -10.68 -10.40
C PHE A 96 5.61 -12.14 -10.56
N LYS A 97 6.84 -12.50 -10.24
CA LYS A 97 7.29 -13.88 -10.30
C LYS A 97 6.75 -14.65 -9.10
N SER A 98 5.91 -15.64 -9.38
CA SER A 98 5.42 -16.55 -8.35
C SER A 98 6.57 -17.34 -7.71
N ILE A 99 6.64 -17.33 -6.39
CA ILE A 99 7.55 -18.19 -5.63
C ILE A 99 7.08 -19.65 -5.76
N PRO A 100 7.95 -20.62 -6.07
CA PRO A 100 7.59 -22.05 -6.11
C PRO A 100 6.99 -22.50 -4.78
N ALA A 101 5.95 -23.35 -4.81
CA ALA A 101 5.20 -23.72 -3.60
C ALA A 101 6.09 -24.23 -2.45
N ALA A 102 7.10 -25.05 -2.77
CA ALA A 102 8.05 -25.60 -1.78
C ALA A 102 9.01 -24.56 -1.16
N GLN A 103 9.08 -23.34 -1.73
CA GLN A 103 9.92 -22.23 -1.25
C GLN A 103 9.11 -21.11 -0.60
N ARG A 104 7.77 -21.23 -0.56
CA ARG A 104 6.91 -20.22 0.05
C ARG A 104 7.02 -20.30 1.56
N MET A 105 7.21 -19.14 2.18
CA MET A 105 7.01 -18.98 3.62
C MET A 105 5.55 -19.25 3.96
N SER A 106 5.30 -19.78 5.16
CA SER A 106 3.96 -19.84 5.71
C SER A 106 3.40 -18.43 5.94
N ARG A 107 2.08 -18.32 6.03
CA ARG A 107 1.41 -17.06 6.34
C ARG A 107 1.92 -16.44 7.65
N GLN A 108 2.08 -17.26 8.69
CA GLN A 108 2.54 -16.80 10.00
C GLN A 108 3.95 -16.22 9.92
N GLU A 109 4.84 -16.83 9.13
CA GLU A 109 6.18 -16.30 8.92
C GLU A 109 6.17 -14.99 8.13
N LEU A 110 5.32 -14.85 7.11
CA LEU A 110 5.18 -13.58 6.38
C LEU A 110 4.69 -12.44 7.28
N ILE A 111 3.70 -12.72 8.14
CA ILE A 111 3.22 -11.76 9.15
C ILE A 111 4.35 -11.40 10.11
N ALA A 112 5.08 -12.39 10.64
CA ALA A 112 6.19 -12.15 11.55
C ALA A 112 7.31 -11.31 10.93
N VAL A 113 7.61 -11.51 9.63
CA VAL A 113 8.58 -10.67 8.91
C VAL A 113 8.10 -9.22 8.80
N ALA A 114 6.83 -9.02 8.47
CA ALA A 114 6.25 -7.67 8.39
C ALA A 114 6.25 -6.96 9.76
N ASP A 115 5.80 -7.64 10.82
CA ASP A 115 5.78 -7.12 12.20
C ASP A 115 7.21 -6.84 12.73
N GLY A 116 8.19 -7.57 12.21
CA GLY A 116 9.60 -7.36 12.49
C GLY A 116 10.04 -5.92 12.25
N TYR A 117 9.55 -5.26 11.20
CA TYR A 117 9.86 -3.85 10.91
C TYR A 117 9.54 -2.94 12.11
N PHE A 118 8.33 -3.05 12.66
CA PHE A 118 7.90 -2.24 13.80
C PHE A 118 8.67 -2.59 15.07
N THR A 119 9.00 -3.87 15.26
CA THR A 119 9.85 -4.32 16.38
C THR A 119 11.24 -3.68 16.31
N GLY A 120 11.86 -3.67 15.13
CA GLY A 120 13.17 -3.05 14.90
C GLY A 120 13.12 -1.54 15.12
N LEU A 121 12.08 -0.87 14.60
CA LEU A 121 11.88 0.57 14.74
C LEU A 121 11.66 0.98 16.21
N GLN A 122 10.94 0.17 16.99
CA GLN A 122 10.73 0.42 18.41
C GLN A 122 12.00 0.23 19.25
N LYS A 123 12.80 -0.81 18.96
CA LYS A 123 14.03 -1.09 19.73
C LYS A 123 15.15 -0.12 19.40
N ASN A 124 15.34 0.20 18.13
CA ASN A 124 16.33 1.14 17.59
C ASN A 124 17.73 1.02 18.25
N ASP A 125 18.16 -0.22 18.52
CA ASP A 125 19.38 -0.52 19.30
C ASP A 125 20.54 -1.05 18.43
N GLY A 126 20.35 -1.08 17.11
CA GLY A 126 21.35 -1.53 16.13
C GLY A 126 21.58 -3.04 16.09
N LYS A 127 20.86 -3.85 16.88
CA LYS A 127 21.06 -5.32 16.93
C LYS A 127 20.17 -6.11 15.96
N GLY A 128 19.32 -5.42 15.20
CA GLY A 128 18.35 -6.04 14.30
C GLY A 128 17.25 -6.81 15.05
N ILE A 129 16.48 -7.62 14.32
CA ILE A 129 15.44 -8.48 14.88
C ILE A 129 16.09 -9.83 15.16
N ASN A 130 15.96 -10.38 16.37
CA ASN A 130 16.60 -11.65 16.76
C ASN A 130 18.13 -11.69 16.57
N GLY A 131 18.83 -10.54 16.65
CA GLY A 131 20.28 -10.49 16.55
C GLY A 131 20.84 -10.53 15.13
N THR A 132 20.04 -10.16 14.12
CA THR A 132 20.45 -10.14 12.70
C THR A 132 21.16 -8.85 12.27
N GLY A 133 21.41 -7.91 13.19
CA GLY A 133 22.03 -6.61 12.91
C GLY A 133 23.55 -6.65 12.79
#